data_AF-A0A933ADB8-F1
#
_entry.id   AF-A0A933ADB8-F1
#
_cell.length_a   1.000
_cell.length_b   1.000
_cell.length_c   1.000
_cell.angle_alpha   90.00
_cell.angle_beta   90.00
_cell.angle_gamma   90.00
#
_symmetry.space_group_name_H-M   'P 1'
#
loop_
_entity.id
_entity.type
_entity.pdbx_description
1 polymer ?
#
loop_
_entity_poly.entity_id
_entity_poly.type
_entity_poly.pdbx_seq_one_letter_code
_entity_poly.pdbx_strand_id
1 'polypeptide(L)'
;LDRVILDLPEPWQVVPLAAEALVPGGIFLSFLPTILQVHQLSEALRGHPSFDLIETIEILVRPWSVTGRSVRPAHRMVAHTGFITTARRCSDKDFIIREDIAADAGILGDSPDDGG
;
A
#
# COMPACT_ATOMS: atom_id res chain seq x y z
N LEU A 1 -1.28 1.46 -12.95
CA LEU A 1 0.06 1.22 -12.35
C LEU A 1 -0.01 0.02 -11.44
N ASP A 2 1.00 -0.85 -11.44
CA ASP A 2 1.06 -1.97 -10.48
C ASP A 2 1.52 -1.54 -9.09
N ARG A 3 2.35 -0.48 -9.05
CA ARG A 3 3.00 0.00 -7.84
C ARG A 3 3.19 1.51 -7.88
N VAL A 4 3.07 2.14 -6.72
CA VAL A 4 3.45 3.53 -6.46
C VAL A 4 4.38 3.52 -5.26
N ILE A 5 5.53 4.18 -5.41
CA ILE A 5 6.58 4.28 -4.39
C ILE A 5 6.82 5.76 -4.15
N LEU A 6 6.64 6.22 -2.91
CA LEU A 6 6.73 7.62 -2.55
C LEU A 6 7.87 7.87 -1.54
N ASP A 7 8.59 8.95 -1.79
CA ASP A 7 9.52 9.58 -0.85
C ASP A 7 9.17 11.07 -0.81
N LEU A 8 8.09 11.37 -0.12
CA LEU A 8 7.48 12.70 -0.04
C LEU A 8 7.30 13.11 1.42
N PRO A 9 7.33 14.42 1.74
CA PRO A 9 7.06 14.89 3.10
C PRO A 9 5.60 14.66 3.50
N GLU A 10 4.67 14.74 2.54
CA GLU A 10 3.22 14.69 2.78
C GLU A 10 2.52 13.65 1.87
N PRO A 11 2.85 12.35 1.97
CA PRO A 11 2.32 11.34 1.06
C PRO A 11 0.80 11.12 1.18
N TRP A 12 0.19 11.53 2.30
CA TRP A 12 -1.27 11.46 2.51
C TRP A 12 -2.06 12.27 1.47
N GLN A 13 -1.48 13.36 0.94
CA GLN A 13 -2.14 14.17 -0.09
C GLN A 13 -2.27 13.43 -1.43
N VAL A 14 -1.42 12.42 -1.66
CA VAL A 14 -1.38 11.64 -2.91
C VAL A 14 -2.29 10.42 -2.85
N VAL A 15 -2.82 10.06 -1.67
CA VAL A 15 -3.65 8.84 -1.49
C VAL A 15 -4.82 8.77 -2.50
N PRO A 16 -5.62 9.83 -2.74
CA PRO A 16 -6.69 9.77 -3.73
C PRO A 16 -6.17 9.54 -5.16
N LEU A 17 -5.12 10.28 -5.55
CA LEU A 17 -4.51 10.13 -6.87
C LEU A 17 -3.88 8.74 -7.06
N ALA A 18 -3.28 8.18 -6.02
CA ALA A 18 -2.75 6.83 -6.04
C ALA A 18 -3.87 5.78 -6.17
N ALA A 19 -5.04 6.01 -5.57
CA ALA A 19 -6.20 5.11 -5.71
C ALA A 19 -6.73 5.07 -7.15
N GLU A 20 -6.68 6.20 -7.87
CA GLU A 20 -7.06 6.30 -9.28
C GLU A 20 -6.02 5.66 -10.21
N ALA A 21 -4.73 5.85 -9.91
CA ALA A 21 -3.66 5.39 -10.78
C ALA A 21 -3.29 3.90 -10.60
N LEU A 22 -3.50 3.33 -9.41
CA LEU A 22 -3.20 1.93 -9.11
C LEU A 22 -4.29 0.99 -9.62
N VAL A 23 -3.89 -0.13 -10.22
CA VAL A 23 -4.81 -1.23 -10.53
C VAL A 23 -5.26 -1.93 -9.23
N PRO A 24 -6.42 -2.60 -9.21
CA PRO A 24 -6.78 -3.50 -8.11
C PRO A 24 -5.68 -4.53 -7.85
N GLY A 25 -5.35 -4.76 -6.58
CA GLY A 25 -4.21 -5.56 -6.11
C GLY A 25 -2.86 -4.80 -6.12
N GLY A 26 -2.81 -3.60 -6.71
CA GLY A 26 -1.62 -2.77 -6.80
C GLY A 26 -1.09 -2.34 -5.42
N ILE A 27 0.20 -1.99 -5.35
CA ILE A 27 0.87 -1.69 -4.08
C ILE A 27 1.15 -0.20 -3.97
N PHE A 28 0.73 0.38 -2.84
CA PHE A 28 1.20 1.67 -2.37
C PHE A 28 2.35 1.45 -1.38
N LEU A 29 3.43 2.20 -1.51
CA LEU A 29 4.55 2.23 -0.57
C LEU A 29 5.00 3.67 -0.33
N SER A 30 5.24 4.04 0.93
CA SER A 30 5.90 5.30 1.28
C SER A 30 7.04 5.07 2.26
N PHE A 31 8.17 5.71 1.99
CA PHE A 31 9.23 5.91 2.98
C PHE A 31 8.94 7.18 3.79
N LEU A 32 9.13 7.13 5.11
CA LEU A 32 8.79 8.22 6.02
C LEU A 32 9.84 8.36 7.14
N PRO A 33 10.36 9.56 7.41
CA PRO A 33 11.38 9.75 8.44
C PRO A 33 10.82 9.87 9.86
N THR A 34 9.51 10.07 10.05
CA THR A 34 8.92 10.29 11.39
C THR A 34 7.65 9.50 11.62
N ILE A 35 7.42 9.12 12.89
CA ILE A 35 6.21 8.40 13.30
C ILE A 35 4.93 9.22 13.15
N LEU A 36 5.01 10.56 13.22
CA LEU A 36 3.85 11.42 13.01
C LEU A 36 3.39 11.39 11.54
N GLN A 37 4.33 11.37 10.59
CA GLN A 37 3.98 11.18 9.18
C GLN A 37 3.39 9.79 8.92
N VAL A 38 3.93 8.75 9.57
CA VAL A 38 3.37 7.39 9.50
C VAL A 38 1.92 7.38 9.98
N HIS A 39 1.67 8.01 11.12
CA HIS A 39 0.33 8.12 11.68
C HIS A 39 -0.62 8.81 10.69
N GLN A 40 -0.22 9.97 10.16
CA GLN A 40 -1.05 10.74 9.24
C GLN A 40 -1.34 9.99 7.92
N LEU A 41 -0.33 9.32 7.35
CA LEU A 41 -0.51 8.49 6.17
C LEU A 41 -1.42 7.29 6.46
N SER A 42 -1.24 6.62 7.60
CA SER A 42 -2.04 5.46 7.97
C SER A 42 -3.52 5.82 8.12
N GLU A 43 -3.82 6.97 8.74
CA GLU A 43 -5.19 7.48 8.85
C GLU A 43 -5.79 7.82 7.47
N ALA A 44 -5.01 8.47 6.60
CA ALA A 44 -5.47 8.78 5.24
C ALA A 44 -5.78 7.51 4.42
N LEU A 45 -4.92 6.48 4.53
CA LEU A 45 -5.14 5.19 3.85
C LEU A 45 -6.36 4.45 4.42
N ARG A 46 -6.53 4.39 5.75
CA ARG A 46 -7.70 3.77 6.39
C ARG A 46 -9.01 4.51 6.07
N GLY A 47 -8.94 5.83 5.95
CA GLY A 47 -10.08 6.67 5.60
C GLY A 47 -10.50 6.57 4.13
N HIS A 48 -9.66 6.01 3.25
CA HIS A 48 -9.96 5.87 1.84
C HIS A 48 -10.50 4.47 1.52
N PRO A 49 -11.67 4.32 0.88
CA PRO A 49 -12.33 3.00 0.68
C PRO A 49 -11.56 2.04 -0.24
N SER A 50 -10.53 2.56 -0.91
CA SER A 50 -9.75 1.87 -1.93
C SER A 50 -8.54 1.13 -1.39
N PHE A 51 -8.17 1.30 -0.12
CA PHE A 51 -6.96 0.71 0.43
C PHE A 51 -7.26 -0.21 1.61
N ASP A 52 -6.50 -1.30 1.69
CA ASP A 52 -6.52 -2.25 2.81
C ASP A 52 -5.12 -2.85 3.00
N LEU A 53 -4.96 -3.79 3.94
CA LEU A 53 -3.68 -4.44 4.27
C LEU A 53 -2.56 -3.42 4.54
N ILE A 54 -2.89 -2.43 5.36
CA ILE A 54 -1.98 -1.34 5.72
C ILE A 54 -0.99 -1.87 6.76
N GLU A 55 0.29 -1.88 6.40
CA GLU A 55 1.38 -2.33 7.26
C GLU A 55 2.42 -1.23 7.39
N THR A 56 3.11 -1.19 8.53
CA THR A 56 4.27 -0.30 8.71
C THR A 56 5.38 -1.04 9.43
N ILE A 57 6.60 -0.88 8.93
CA ILE A 57 7.82 -1.35 9.57
C ILE A 57 8.78 -0.18 9.81
N GLU A 58 9.58 -0.29 10.87
CA GLU A 58 10.72 0.60 11.12
C GLU A 58 12.01 -0.13 10.73
N ILE A 59 12.88 0.56 10.00
CA ILE A 59 14.20 0.03 9.65
C ILE A 59 15.23 0.51 10.68
N LEU A 60 15.85 -0.46 11.33
CA LEU A 60 16.97 -0.25 12.24
C LEU A 60 18.26 -0.79 11.62
N VAL A 61 19.16 0.10 11.23
CA VAL A 61 20.48 -0.30 10.71
C VAL A 61 21.47 -0.42 11.87
N ARG A 62 21.92 -1.65 12.12
CA ARG A 62 22.94 -1.95 13.15
C ARG A 62 24.28 -2.32 12.50
N PRO A 63 25.20 -1.37 12.29
CA PRO A 63 26.47 -1.66 11.65
C PRO A 63 27.39 -2.48 12.56
N TRP A 64 28.17 -3.38 11.94
CA TRP A 64 29.18 -4.18 12.59
C TRP A 64 30.57 -3.77 12.12
N SER A 65 31.52 -3.69 13.05
CA SER A 65 32.94 -3.54 12.77
C SER A 65 33.58 -4.92 12.72
N VAL A 66 34.15 -5.24 11.56
CA VAL A 66 34.84 -6.50 11.29
C VAL A 66 36.27 -6.16 10.89
N THR A 67 37.25 -6.49 11.73
CA THR A 67 38.66 -6.23 11.45
C THR A 67 39.53 -7.33 12.04
N GLY A 68 40.19 -8.11 11.17
CA GLY A 68 40.99 -9.27 11.59
C GLY A 68 40.15 -10.28 12.38
N ARG A 69 40.54 -10.55 13.64
CA ARG A 69 39.81 -11.43 14.57
C ARG A 69 38.80 -10.70 15.47
N SER A 70 38.65 -9.38 15.33
CA SER A 70 37.69 -8.59 16.10
C SER A 70 36.40 -8.41 15.31
N VAL A 71 35.29 -8.93 15.85
CA VAL A 71 33.94 -8.80 15.31
C VAL A 71 33.03 -8.26 16.41
N ARG A 72 32.52 -7.04 16.24
CA ARG A 72 31.66 -6.39 17.24
C ARG A 72 30.73 -5.34 16.62
N PRO A 73 29.58 -5.02 17.24
CA PRO A 73 28.77 -3.89 16.84
C PRO A 73 29.57 -2.58 16.84
N ALA A 74 29.23 -1.66 15.93
CA ALA A 74 29.84 -0.34 15.90
C ALA A 74 29.56 0.41 17.22
N HIS A 75 30.55 1.20 17.67
CA HIS A 75 30.49 1.90 18.96
C HIS A 75 29.54 3.11 18.94
N ARG A 76 29.34 3.71 17.76
CA ARG A 76 28.36 4.78 17.53
C ARG A 76 27.40 4.30 16.45
N MET A 77 26.11 4.27 16.78
CA MET A 77 25.05 4.18 15.80
C MET A 77 24.55 5.58 15.47
N VAL A 78 24.21 5.82 14.21
CA VAL A 78 23.29 6.89 13.87
C VAL A 78 21.92 6.24 13.91
N ALA A 79 21.11 6.56 14.92
CA ALA A 79 19.73 6.11 15.00
C ALA A 79 18.84 6.87 14.01
N HIS A 80 19.31 7.07 12.77
CA HIS A 80 18.46 7.60 11.73
C HIS A 80 17.55 6.46 11.32
N THR A 81 16.36 6.46 11.91
CA THR A 81 15.33 5.50 11.57
C THR A 81 14.52 6.02 10.40
N GLY A 82 13.98 5.09 9.64
CA GLY A 82 13.04 5.35 8.56
C GLY A 82 11.95 4.30 8.64
N PHE A 83 10.74 4.71 8.37
CA PHE A 83 9.56 3.86 8.33
C PHE A 83 9.21 3.56 6.88
N ILE A 84 8.73 2.35 6.63
CA ILE A 84 8.08 2.00 5.38
C ILE A 84 6.65 1.64 5.72
N THR A 85 5.72 2.39 5.13
CA THR A 85 4.28 2.10 5.20
C THR A 85 3.84 1.57 3.83
N THR A 86 3.14 0.44 3.83
CA THR A 86 2.58 -0.18 2.61
C THR A 86 1.08 -0.35 2.73
N ALA A 87 0.39 -0.38 1.59
CA ALA A 87 -1.03 -0.77 1.49
C ALA A 87 -1.32 -1.43 0.14
N ARG A 88 -2.44 -2.14 0.06
CA ARG A 88 -2.96 -2.73 -1.19
C ARG A 88 -4.15 -1.95 -1.69
N ARG A 89 -4.16 -1.63 -2.99
CA ARG A 89 -5.34 -1.10 -3.68
C ARG A 89 -6.35 -2.24 -3.82
N CYS A 90 -7.51 -2.12 -3.18
CA CYS A 90 -8.62 -3.05 -3.35
C CYS A 90 -9.37 -2.77 -4.64
N SER A 91 -10.16 -3.71 -5.14
CA SER A 91 -11.21 -3.39 -6.13
C SER A 91 -12.27 -2.51 -5.48
N ASP A 92 -12.96 -1.70 -6.27
CA ASP A 92 -14.07 -0.90 -5.76
C ASP A 92 -15.19 -1.84 -5.28
N LYS A 93 -15.68 -1.63 -4.05
CA LYS A 93 -16.71 -2.49 -3.44
C LYS A 93 -18.01 -2.56 -4.24
N ASP A 94 -18.25 -1.56 -5.08
CA ASP A 94 -19.39 -1.51 -6.01
C ASP A 94 -19.35 -2.63 -7.06
N PHE A 95 -18.17 -3.14 -7.40
CA PHE A 95 -18.03 -4.22 -8.40
C PHE A 95 -18.56 -5.54 -7.83
N ILE A 96 -18.19 -5.88 -6.59
CA ILE A 96 -18.62 -7.13 -5.94
C ILE A 96 -20.13 -7.11 -5.66
N ILE A 97 -20.67 -6.00 -5.17
CA ILE A 97 -22.11 -5.90 -4.88
C ILE A 97 -22.94 -5.98 -6.17
N ARG A 98 -22.50 -5.37 -7.28
CA ARG A 98 -23.21 -5.48 -8.56
C ARG A 98 -23.17 -6.88 -9.15
N GLU A 99 -22.03 -7.57 -9.03
CA GLU A 99 -21.86 -8.93 -9.54
C GLU A 99 -22.65 -9.94 -8.71
N ASP A 100 -22.65 -9.80 -7.38
CA ASP A 100 -23.46 -10.61 -6.47
C ASP A 100 -24.97 -10.36 -6.68
N ILE A 101 -25.40 -9.11 -6.83
CA ILE A 101 -26.81 -8.78 -7.15
C ILE A 101 -27.18 -9.29 -8.54
N ALA A 102 -26.31 -9.19 -9.54
CA ALA A 102 -26.57 -9.68 -10.90
C ALA A 102 -26.62 -11.22 -10.96
N ALA A 103 -25.78 -11.90 -10.18
CA ALA A 103 -25.76 -13.34 -10.03
C ALA A 103 -27.03 -13.86 -9.32
N ASP A 104 -27.48 -13.19 -8.26
CA ASP A 104 -28.74 -13.49 -7.57
C ASP A 104 -29.98 -13.14 -8.42
N ALA A 105 -29.88 -12.13 -9.29
CA ALA A 105 -30.98 -11.70 -10.16
C ALA A 105 -31.12 -12.55 -11.45
N GLY A 106 -30.17 -13.44 -11.76
CA GLY A 106 -30.26 -14.34 -12.91
C GLY A 106 -30.29 -13.66 -14.28
N ILE A 107 -29.70 -12.47 -14.44
CA ILE A 107 -29.87 -11.64 -15.66
C ILE A 107 -28.88 -11.99 -16.80
N LEU A 108 -27.99 -12.99 -16.64
CA LEU A 108 -27.18 -13.47 -17.76
C LEU A 108 -27.82 -14.68 -18.46
N GLY A 109 -28.81 -14.40 -19.29
CA GLY A 109 -29.44 -15.40 -20.14
C GLY A 109 -30.48 -14.79 -21.07
N ASP A 110 -30.04 -14.18 -22.16
CA ASP A 110 -30.43 -14.55 -23.53
C ASP A 110 -29.65 -13.66 -24.51
N SER A 111 -28.67 -14.23 -25.23
CA SER A 111 -28.28 -13.65 -26.52
C SER A 111 -29.32 -14.17 -27.51
N PRO A 112 -30.04 -13.31 -28.26
CA PRO A 112 -30.82 -13.81 -29.38
C PRO A 112 -29.81 -14.45 -30.33
N ASP A 113 -29.94 -15.75 -30.56
CA ASP A 113 -29.30 -16.42 -31.69
C ASP A 113 -30.23 -16.22 -32.88
N ASP A 114 -30.03 -15.10 -33.57
CA ASP A 114 -30.72 -14.74 -34.80
C ASP A 114 -30.37 -15.78 -35.87
N GLY A 115 -31.39 -16.57 -36.23
CA GLY A 115 -31.30 -17.53 -37.33
C GLY A 115 -30.90 -16.87 -38.64
N GLY A 116 -29.93 -17.48 -39.31
CA GLY A 116 -29.50 -17.25 -40.69
C GLY A 116 -28.56 -18.34 -41.16
#